data_AF-A0A158IYJ0-F1
#
_entry.id   AF-A0A158IYJ0-F1
#
_cell.length_a   1.000
_cell.length_b   1.000
_cell.length_c   1.000
_cell.angle_alpha   90.00
_cell.angle_beta   90.00
_cell.angle_gamma   90.00
#
_symmetry.space_group_name_H-M   'P 1'
#
loop_
_entity.id
_entity.type
_entity.pdbx_description
1 polymer ?
#
loop_
_entity_poly.entity_id
_entity_poly.type
_entity_poly.pdbx_seq_one_letter_code
_entity_poly.pdbx_strand_id
1 'polypeptide(L)' 'MNKDQVEGVGKQVKGKINEGVGKMTGDKAQEAKGDLQQAAGKVQKGVGDAREDLKDSVKKNP' A
#
# COMPACT_ATOMS: atom_id res chain seq x y z
N MET A 1 15.07 -25.53 14.34
CA MET A 1 14.57 -24.21 13.90
C MET A 1 14.27 -24.32 12.41
N ASN A 2 13.03 -24.07 12.00
CA ASN A 2 12.65 -24.14 10.59
C ASN A 2 13.15 -22.91 9.81
N LYS A 3 13.41 -23.06 8.51
CA LYS A 3 13.83 -21.97 7.62
C LYS A 3 12.90 -20.75 7.70
N ASP A 4 11.60 -20.98 7.89
CA ASP A 4 10.59 -19.94 8.06
C ASP A 4 10.82 -19.06 9.29
N GLN A 5 11.37 -19.61 10.38
CA GLN A 5 11.69 -18.83 11.58
C GLN A 5 12.92 -17.94 11.35
N VAL A 6 13.91 -18.42 10.60
CA VAL A 6 15.11 -17.63 10.27
C VAL A 6 14.77 -16.53 9.27
N GLU A 7 13.91 -16.80 8.27
CA GLU A 7 13.37 -15.77 7.38
C GLU A 7 12.50 -14.74 8.10
N GLY A 8 11.68 -15.19 9.05
CA GLY A 8 10.85 -14.32 9.90
C GLY A 8 11.71 -13.38 10.74
N VAL A 9 12.75 -13.89 11.39
CA VAL A 9 13.70 -13.09 12.18
C VAL A 9 14.49 -12.14 11.28
N GLY A 10 14.94 -12.59 10.10
CA GLY A 10 15.64 -11.73 9.13
C GLY A 10 14.78 -10.56 8.64
N LYS A 11 13.49 -10.80 8.35
CA LYS A 11 12.54 -9.75 8.00
C LYS A 11 12.28 -8.77 9.15
N GLN A 12 12.19 -9.25 10.38
CA GLN A 12 12.02 -8.36 11.54
C GLN A 12 13.23 -7.45 11.76
N VAL A 13 14.44 -7.99 11.62
CA VAL A 13 15.67 -7.21 11.76
C VAL A 13 15.76 -6.15 10.66
N LYS A 14 15.49 -6.53 9.40
CA LYS A 14 15.48 -5.59 8.27
C LYS A 14 14.40 -4.52 8.43
N GLY A 15 13.23 -4.90 8.93
CA GLY A 15 12.14 -3.97 9.25
C GLY A 15 12.55 -2.93 10.28
N LYS A 16 13.16 -3.36 11.40
CA LYS A 16 13.64 -2.45 12.46
C LYS A 16 14.76 -1.52 11.97
N ILE A 17 15.64 -1.99 11.09
CA ILE A 17 16.68 -1.16 10.48
C ILE A 17 16.04 -0.10 9.59
N ASN A 18 15.12 -0.48 8.71
CA ASN A 18 14.41 0.47 7.84
C ASN A 18 13.57 1.48 8.62
N GLU A 19 12.93 1.04 9.71
CA GLU A 19 12.14 1.91 10.58
C GLU A 19 13.03 2.89 11.36
N GLY A 20 14.19 2.42 11.82
CA GLY A 20 15.21 3.25 12.45
C GLY A 20 15.77 4.28 11.48
N VAL A 21 16.14 3.87 10.27
CA VAL A 21 16.65 4.76 9.21
C VAL A 21 15.57 5.75 8.77
N GLY A 22 14.32 5.33 8.59
CA GLY A 22 13.21 6.23 8.24
C GLY A 22 12.95 7.30 9.31
N LYS A 23 12.95 6.91 10.59
CA LYS A 23 12.81 7.84 11.72
C LYS A 23 14.02 8.77 11.88
N MET A 24 15.22 8.27 11.61
CA MET A 24 16.48 9.01 11.80
C MET A 24 16.82 9.93 10.62
N THR A 25 16.35 9.60 9.42
CA THR A 25 16.55 10.41 8.19
C THR A 25 15.46 11.48 8.04
N GLY A 26 14.37 11.40 8.81
CA GLY A 26 13.32 12.41 8.81
C GLY A 26 12.66 12.54 7.43
N ASP A 27 12.37 11.41 6.80
CA ASP A 27 12.00 11.32 5.39
C ASP A 27 10.52 11.70 5.17
N LYS A 28 10.16 12.91 5.60
CA LYS A 28 8.88 13.55 5.34
C LYS A 28 8.53 13.54 3.85
N ALA A 29 9.54 13.54 2.99
CA ALA A 29 9.36 13.43 1.55
C ALA A 29 8.87 12.04 1.13
N GLN A 30 9.37 10.97 1.75
CA GLN A 30 8.91 9.60 1.49
C GLN A 30 7.54 9.34 2.12
N GLU A 31 7.28 9.82 3.34
CA GLU A 31 5.93 9.77 3.95
C GLU A 31 4.91 10.55 3.09
N ALA A 32 5.23 11.79 2.70
CA ALA A 32 4.35 12.59 1.86
C ALA A 32 4.12 11.96 0.48
N LYS A 33 5.13 11.33 -0.13
CA LYS A 33 4.96 10.55 -1.37
C LYS A 33 4.04 9.36 -1.15
N GLY A 34 4.19 8.63 -0.04
CA GLY A 34 3.33 7.52 0.34
C GLY A 34 1.87 7.94 0.52
N ASP A 35 1.65 9.02 1.25
CA ASP A 35 0.31 9.59 1.48
C ASP A 35 -0.33 10.08 0.18
N LEU A 36 0.43 10.77 -0.68
CA LEU A 36 -0.04 11.19 -2.01
C LEU A 36 -0.39 9.99 -2.90
N GLN A 37 0.44 8.94 -2.90
CA GLN A 37 0.15 7.72 -3.64
C GLN A 37 -1.09 7.00 -3.11
N GLN A 38 -1.29 6.94 -1.79
CA GLN A 38 -2.50 6.37 -1.20
C GLN A 38 -3.74 7.19 -1.55
N ALA A 39 -3.67 8.52 -1.50
CA ALA A 39 -4.77 9.39 -1.87
C ALA A 39 -5.15 9.21 -3.36
N ALA A 40 -4.15 9.20 -4.25
CA ALA A 40 -4.35 8.94 -5.67
C ALA A 40 -4.96 7.54 -5.92
N GLY A 41 -4.47 6.52 -5.21
CA GLY A 41 -5.01 5.16 -5.30
C GLY A 41 -6.47 5.05 -4.86
N LYS A 42 -6.86 5.76 -3.78
CA LYS A 42 -8.27 5.81 -3.32
C LYS A 42 -9.18 6.48 -4.34
N VAL A 43 -8.74 7.59 -4.93
CA VAL A 43 -9.50 8.29 -5.99
C VAL A 43 -9.66 7.39 -7.21
N GLN A 44 -8.57 6.76 -7.66
CA GLN A 44 -8.58 5.88 -8.81
C GLN A 44 -9.49 4.66 -8.58
N LYS A 45 -9.47 4.10 -7.37
CA LYS A 45 -10.34 3.00 -6.98
C LYS A 45 -11.81 3.41 -6.99
N GLY A 46 -12.17 4.54 -6.38
CA GLY A 46 -13.55 5.04 -6.38
C GLY A 46 -14.09 5.34 -7.78
N VAL A 47 -13.26 5.87 -8.68
CA VAL A 47 -13.63 6.06 -10.10
C VAL A 47 -13.79 4.72 -10.82
N GLY A 48 -12.94 3.73 -10.52
CA GLY A 48 -13.05 2.37 -11.05
C GLY A 48 -14.36 1.70 -10.62
N ASP A 49 -14.63 1.70 -9.32
CA ASP A 49 -15.84 1.12 -8.72
C ASP A 49 -17.10 1.77 -9.31
N ALA A 50 -17.15 3.11 -9.42
CA ALA A 50 -18.28 3.81 -10.03
C ALA A 50 -18.47 3.48 -11.52
N ARG A 51 -17.38 3.32 -12.28
CA ARG A 51 -17.47 2.87 -13.67
C ARG A 51 -17.97 1.43 -13.76
N GLU A 52 -17.54 0.56 -12.85
CA GLU A 52 -17.96 -0.83 -12.78
C GLU A 52 -19.45 -0.94 -12.45
N ASP A 53 -19.93 -0.22 -11.45
CA ASP A 53 -21.35 -0.16 -11.06
C ASP A 53 -22.25 0.33 -12.21
N LEU A 54 -21.81 1.36 -12.94
CA LEU A 54 -22.53 1.86 -14.12
C LEU A 54 -22.56 0.82 -15.23
N LYS A 55 -21.43 0.15 -15.47
CA LYS A 55 -21.31 -0.86 -16.53
C LYS A 55 -22.15 -2.10 -16.21
N ASP A 56 -22.18 -2.51 -14.95
CA ASP A 56 -23.03 -3.60 -14.47
C ASP A 56 -24.51 -3.22 -14.52
N SER A 57 -24.87 -1.98 -14.18
CA SER A 57 -26.26 -1.49 -14.29
C SER A 57 -26.74 -1.47 -15.74
N VAL A 58 -25.89 -1.04 -16.69
CA VAL A 58 -26.20 -1.05 -18.12
C VAL A 58 -26.25 -2.49 -18.67
N LYS A 59 -25.38 -3.38 -18.20
CA LYS A 59 -25.30 -4.77 -18.68
C LYS A 59 -26.42 -5.66 -18.11
N LYS A 60 -26.99 -5.28 -16.96
CA LYS A 60 -28.06 -6.03 -16.27
C LYS A 60 -29.47 -5.66 -16.76
N ASN A 61 -29.59 -4.68 -17.67
CA ASN A 61 -30.85 -4.29 -18.30
C ASN A 61 -30.74 -4.44 -19.85
N PRO A 62 -30.94 -5.66 -20.40
CA PRO A 62 -31.10 -5.88 -21.83
C PRO A 62 -32.48 -5.41 -22.35
#